data_AF-A0A6A5EEB4-F1
#
_entry.id   AF-A0A6A5EEB4-F1
#
_cell.length_a   1.000
_cell.length_b   1.000
_cell.length_c   1.000
_cell.angle_alpha   90.00
_cell.angle_beta   90.00
_cell.angle_gamma   90.00
#
_symmetry.space_group_name_H-M   'P 1'
#
loop_
_entity.id
_entity.type
_entity.pdbx_description
1 polymer ?
#
loop_
_entity_poly.entity_id
_entity_poly.type
_entity_poly.pdbx_seq_one_letter_code
_entity_poly.pdbx_strand_id
1 'polypeptide(L)'
;MELLAPMRLYTLSKRHFVLVFVFFLICFGLTVFIGIAGPKIIAEQEHNGDQLLLKNLSVKTGPFNLVSPPLTTYNQQLWLTCVMQAEHSNMGDFQQPFEINVELKGVMQDASVMHINNIHQKSRTLHCGAKCDEIIVLHLGYLNYTQYQVMVSFKGLENITYEIKIKFVWKTYNPTFSQVEIWFRFVFVVLTFMVTCMFAHSLRKFSMRDWGIEQKWMSILLPLLLLYNDPFFPLSFLVNSWFPGTLDTFFQALFLCALLLFWLCVYHGIRVQGERKCLTFYLPKLIIVGLLWLSAVTLGIWQTVNELQDPTYQYKVDIVNFQGMKVFFLIVVALYILYLIFLVVRACSELKNMPYSDLRLRFLTALTFVVLVISMVILYLRNDSLTLDIPAEFLSFYGLLNFYLYTLAFVYSPSKNALYDSQLKDNPAFSMLNDSDDEVIYGSDYEDMPLQNGRAIKATTKYQDESDSD
;
A
#
# COMPACT_ATOMS: atom_id res chain seq x y z
N MET A 1 -11.88 30.55 21.20
CA MET A 1 -10.98 29.98 20.18
C MET A 1 -10.17 28.92 20.91
N GLU A 2 -10.48 27.63 20.72
CA GLU A 2 -9.77 26.55 21.42
C GLU A 2 -8.28 26.57 21.01
N LEU A 3 -7.38 26.58 21.99
CA LEU A 3 -5.93 26.54 21.78
C LEU A 3 -5.57 25.22 21.09
N LEU A 4 -5.26 25.27 19.80
CA LEU A 4 -4.71 24.14 19.07
C LEU A 4 -3.19 24.14 19.22
N ALA A 5 -2.59 22.99 19.51
CA ALA A 5 -1.14 22.84 19.55
C ALA A 5 -0.52 23.27 18.19
N PRO A 6 0.38 24.27 18.16
CA PRO A 6 0.91 24.79 16.90
C PRO A 6 1.79 23.75 16.21
N MET A 7 1.42 23.42 14.97
CA MET A 7 2.14 22.45 14.14
C MET A 7 3.37 23.09 13.50
N ARG A 8 4.42 22.29 13.33
CA ARG A 8 5.67 22.72 12.67
C ARG A 8 5.42 23.25 11.26
N LEU A 9 4.41 22.74 10.56
CA LEU A 9 3.96 23.25 9.26
C LEU A 9 3.84 24.77 9.17
N TYR A 10 3.37 25.43 10.23
CA TYR A 10 3.17 26.89 10.24
C TYR A 10 4.44 27.70 10.41
N THR A 11 5.48 27.06 10.93
CA THR A 11 6.78 27.69 11.18
C THR A 11 7.80 27.39 10.08
N LEU A 12 7.44 26.57 9.09
CA LEU A 12 8.34 26.18 8.01
C LEU A 12 8.40 27.26 6.92
N SER A 13 9.59 27.83 6.72
CA SER A 13 9.86 28.67 5.54
C SER A 13 9.69 27.89 4.22
N LYS A 14 9.42 28.60 3.12
CA LYS A 14 9.31 28.04 1.75
C LYS A 14 10.51 27.15 1.36
N ARG A 15 11.74 27.51 1.79
CA ARG A 15 12.96 26.72 1.51
C ARG A 15 12.96 25.38 2.26
N HIS A 16 12.62 25.40 3.54
CA HIS A 16 12.53 24.18 4.35
C HIS A 16 11.41 23.27 3.85
N PHE A 17 10.32 23.84 3.36
CA PHE A 17 9.22 23.10 2.73
C PHE A 17 9.69 22.31 1.50
N VAL A 18 10.36 22.96 0.55
CA VAL A 18 10.92 22.28 -0.64
C VAL A 18 11.94 21.22 -0.24
N LEU A 19 12.77 21.50 0.76
CA LEU A 19 13.77 20.54 1.26
C LEU A 19 13.12 19.24 1.76
N VAL A 20 11.99 19.31 2.48
CA VAL A 20 11.26 18.12 2.95
C VAL A 20 10.77 17.26 1.77
N PHE A 21 10.27 17.87 0.69
CA PHE A 21 9.86 17.13 -0.51
C PHE A 21 11.04 16.51 -1.24
N VAL A 22 12.15 17.24 -1.38
CA VAL A 22 13.37 16.71 -2.00
C VAL A 22 13.91 15.55 -1.18
N PHE A 23 13.95 15.67 0.15
CA PHE A 23 14.37 14.59 1.04
C PHE A 23 13.48 13.35 0.92
N PHE A 24 12.15 13.55 0.84
CA PHE A 24 11.20 12.47 0.58
C PHE A 24 11.51 11.74 -0.74
N LEU A 25 11.72 12.48 -1.83
CA LEU A 25 12.02 11.89 -3.14
C LEU A 25 13.38 11.17 -3.16
N ILE A 26 14.39 11.71 -2.47
CA ILE A 26 15.70 11.06 -2.35
C ILE A 26 15.57 9.75 -1.57
N CYS A 27 14.92 9.76 -0.41
CA CYS A 27 14.71 8.56 0.40
C CYS A 27 13.92 7.48 -0.36
N PHE A 28 12.86 7.90 -1.06
CA PHE A 28 12.09 7.00 -1.92
C PHE A 28 12.93 6.46 -3.08
N GLY A 29 13.68 7.31 -3.77
CA GLY A 29 14.58 6.91 -4.87
C GLY A 29 15.64 5.91 -4.43
N LEU A 30 16.20 6.09 -3.23
CA LEU A 30 17.14 5.12 -2.62
C LEU A 30 16.47 3.75 -2.40
N THR A 31 15.24 3.71 -1.90
CA THR A 31 14.53 2.43 -1.72
C THR A 31 14.21 1.74 -3.04
N VAL A 32 13.84 2.49 -4.09
CA VAL A 32 13.62 1.94 -5.43
C VAL A 32 14.94 1.37 -5.99
N PHE A 33 16.05 2.09 -5.83
CA PHE A 33 17.37 1.64 -6.28
C PHE A 33 17.80 0.35 -5.59
N ILE A 34 17.62 0.24 -4.28
CA ILE A 34 17.89 -0.99 -3.52
C ILE A 34 17.04 -2.15 -4.04
N GLY A 35 15.78 -1.89 -4.39
CA GLY A 35 14.89 -2.91 -4.94
C GLY A 35 15.26 -3.35 -6.35
N ILE A 36 15.78 -2.45 -7.20
CA ILE A 36 16.27 -2.80 -8.54
C ILE A 36 17.56 -3.61 -8.46
N ALA A 37 18.45 -3.26 -7.52
CA ALA A 37 19.70 -3.99 -7.28
C ALA A 37 19.51 -5.32 -6.52
N GLY A 38 18.30 -5.59 -6.01
CA GLY A 38 17.99 -6.79 -5.25
C GLY A 38 17.96 -8.07 -6.08
N PRO A 39 18.08 -9.25 -5.43
CA PRO A 39 17.95 -10.55 -6.10
C PRO A 39 16.52 -10.76 -6.59
N LYS A 40 16.34 -11.49 -7.71
CA LYS A 40 15.02 -11.81 -8.25
C LYS A 40 14.11 -12.45 -7.19
N ILE A 41 12.84 -12.06 -7.19
CA ILE A 41 11.82 -12.53 -6.24
C ILE A 41 11.57 -14.03 -6.43
N ILE A 42 11.36 -14.45 -7.68
CA ILE A 42 11.00 -15.82 -8.04
C ILE A 42 12.23 -16.53 -8.63
N ALA A 43 12.49 -17.74 -8.14
CA ALA A 43 13.41 -18.69 -8.75
C ALA A 43 12.60 -19.73 -9.53
N GLU A 44 12.96 -19.92 -10.79
CA GLU A 44 12.28 -20.83 -11.72
C GLU A 44 13.19 -22.00 -12.09
N GLN A 45 12.62 -23.21 -12.15
CA GLN A 45 13.28 -24.41 -12.64
C GLN A 45 12.38 -25.15 -13.62
N GLU A 46 12.85 -25.29 -14.86
CA GLU A 46 12.11 -25.94 -15.94
C GLU A 46 12.42 -27.43 -16.03
N HIS A 47 11.38 -28.24 -16.25
CA HIS A 47 11.48 -29.65 -16.57
C HIS A 47 10.61 -29.98 -17.79
N ASN A 48 11.22 -30.64 -18.78
CA ASN A 48 10.49 -31.12 -19.95
C ASN A 48 9.71 -32.39 -19.60
N GLY A 49 8.42 -32.43 -19.96
CA GLY A 49 7.54 -33.58 -19.71
C GLY A 49 8.06 -34.89 -20.31
N ASP A 50 8.73 -34.81 -21.47
CA ASP A 50 9.30 -35.96 -22.19
C ASP A 50 10.35 -36.74 -21.37
N GLN A 51 11.04 -36.08 -20.44
CA GLN A 51 12.06 -36.69 -19.58
C GLN A 51 11.46 -37.35 -18.33
N LEU A 52 10.20 -37.04 -18.01
CA LEU A 52 9.54 -37.41 -16.75
C LEU A 52 8.54 -38.57 -16.91
N LEU A 53 8.38 -39.07 -18.13
CA LEU A 53 7.52 -40.20 -18.45
C LEU A 53 8.24 -41.52 -18.20
N LEU A 54 7.54 -42.46 -17.56
CA LEU A 54 7.96 -43.86 -17.61
C LEU A 54 7.83 -44.37 -19.05
N LYS A 55 8.87 -45.07 -19.54
CA LYS A 55 8.87 -45.70 -20.86
C LYS A 55 7.58 -46.52 -21.04
N ASN A 56 6.84 -46.26 -22.12
CA ASN A 56 5.56 -46.87 -22.56
C ASN A 56 4.25 -46.11 -22.24
N LEU A 57 4.29 -44.86 -21.74
CA LEU A 57 3.08 -44.03 -21.52
C LEU A 57 2.95 -42.89 -22.54
N SER A 58 1.71 -42.50 -22.84
CA SER A 58 1.40 -41.39 -23.76
C SER A 58 1.89 -40.06 -23.22
N VAL A 59 2.66 -39.34 -24.04
CA VAL A 59 3.16 -37.97 -23.76
C VAL A 59 2.02 -36.97 -23.52
N LYS A 60 0.79 -37.25 -23.98
CA LYS A 60 -0.36 -36.35 -23.82
C LYS A 60 -1.14 -36.56 -22.52
N THR A 61 -1.07 -37.76 -21.93
CA THR A 61 -2.00 -38.19 -20.86
C THR A 61 -1.29 -38.36 -19.50
N GLY A 62 0.03 -38.59 -19.49
CA GLY A 62 0.77 -38.90 -18.27
C GLY A 62 0.51 -40.34 -17.79
N PRO A 63 0.89 -40.72 -16.56
CA PRO A 63 1.26 -39.85 -15.44
C PRO A 63 2.69 -39.30 -15.53
N PHE A 64 2.85 -38.04 -15.10
CA PHE A 64 4.14 -37.37 -14.93
C PHE A 64 4.52 -37.37 -13.45
N ASN A 65 5.66 -37.98 -13.12
CA ASN A 65 6.21 -37.97 -11.77
C ASN A 65 7.21 -36.83 -11.65
N LEU A 66 6.77 -35.74 -11.03
CA LEU A 66 7.56 -34.55 -10.80
C LEU A 66 8.10 -34.56 -9.38
N VAL A 67 9.38 -34.22 -9.24
CA VAL A 67 10.03 -34.08 -7.95
C VAL A 67 10.49 -32.63 -7.82
N SER A 68 10.15 -31.98 -6.71
CA SER A 68 10.59 -30.61 -6.45
C SER A 68 12.11 -30.57 -6.16
N PRO A 69 12.77 -29.42 -6.39
CA PRO A 69 14.08 -29.17 -5.79
C PRO A 69 14.01 -29.28 -4.26
N PRO A 70 15.16 -29.44 -3.57
CA PRO A 70 15.21 -29.39 -2.11
C PRO A 70 14.76 -28.01 -1.64
N LEU A 71 13.75 -28.00 -0.77
CA LEU A 71 13.13 -26.78 -0.26
C LEU A 71 13.56 -26.52 1.17
N THR A 72 13.66 -25.24 1.48
CA THR A 72 13.85 -24.71 2.83
C THR A 72 12.66 -23.82 3.20
N THR A 73 12.50 -23.50 4.48
CA THR A 73 11.48 -22.54 4.93
C THR A 73 11.64 -21.16 4.25
N TYR A 74 12.85 -20.79 3.84
CA TYR A 74 13.13 -19.55 3.11
C TYR A 74 12.53 -19.48 1.70
N ASN A 75 12.10 -20.60 1.13
CA ASN A 75 11.43 -20.62 -0.17
C ASN A 75 9.96 -20.16 -0.12
N GLN A 76 9.41 -19.95 1.09
CA GLN A 76 8.06 -19.44 1.41
C GLN A 76 6.90 -20.23 0.78
N GLN A 77 6.78 -20.18 -0.54
CA GLN A 77 5.70 -20.75 -1.35
C GLN A 77 6.27 -21.57 -2.52
N LEU A 78 5.49 -22.54 -3.00
CA LEU A 78 5.82 -23.37 -4.15
C LEU A 78 4.67 -23.36 -5.14
N TRP A 79 4.97 -23.06 -6.40
CA TRP A 79 4.06 -23.22 -7.51
C TRP A 79 4.59 -24.25 -8.50
N LEU A 80 3.70 -25.10 -8.98
CA LEU A 80 3.91 -25.93 -10.15
C LEU A 80 3.01 -25.41 -11.27
N THR A 81 3.64 -25.00 -12.35
CA THR A 81 2.96 -24.49 -13.54
C THR A 81 3.23 -25.39 -14.72
N CYS A 82 2.27 -25.47 -15.63
CA CYS A 82 2.32 -26.26 -16.85
C CYS A 82 2.10 -25.33 -18.03
N VAL A 83 3.06 -25.32 -18.96
CA VAL A 83 2.98 -24.60 -20.22
C VAL A 83 2.96 -25.63 -21.34
N MET A 84 1.87 -25.65 -22.09
CA MET A 84 1.69 -26.50 -23.24
C MET A 84 2.11 -25.73 -24.50
N GLN A 85 3.02 -26.29 -25.29
CA GLN A 85 3.49 -25.71 -26.54
C GLN A 85 3.10 -26.61 -27.71
N ALA A 86 2.37 -26.02 -28.64
CA ALA A 86 1.97 -26.62 -29.89
C ALA A 86 3.15 -26.58 -30.89
N GLU A 87 3.50 -27.70 -31.51
CA GLU A 87 4.70 -27.78 -32.36
C GLU A 87 4.50 -27.17 -33.77
N HIS A 88 3.25 -27.04 -34.22
CA HIS A 88 2.93 -26.40 -35.50
C HIS A 88 2.22 -25.05 -35.33
N SER A 89 2.85 -23.99 -35.87
CA SER A 89 2.39 -22.60 -35.84
C SER A 89 1.11 -22.31 -36.62
N ASN A 90 0.58 -23.28 -37.38
CA ASN A 90 -0.66 -23.15 -38.15
C ASN A 90 -1.91 -23.60 -37.36
N MET A 91 -1.90 -23.41 -36.04
CA MET A 91 -3.08 -23.60 -35.20
C MET A 91 -3.89 -22.31 -35.17
N GLY A 92 -5.18 -22.41 -35.51
CA GLY A 92 -6.16 -21.40 -35.11
C GLY A 92 -6.40 -21.47 -33.60
N ASP A 93 -6.87 -20.37 -33.01
CA ASP A 93 -7.22 -20.32 -31.59
C ASP A 93 -8.24 -21.43 -31.27
N PHE A 94 -7.89 -22.33 -30.35
CA PHE A 94 -8.79 -23.40 -29.91
C PHE A 94 -8.94 -23.42 -28.40
N GLN A 95 -10.12 -23.86 -27.97
CA GLN A 95 -10.47 -24.07 -26.56
C GLN A 95 -10.90 -25.51 -26.35
N GLN A 96 -10.22 -26.22 -25.45
CA GLN A 96 -10.52 -27.62 -25.14
C GLN A 96 -10.64 -27.82 -23.62
N PRO A 97 -11.78 -28.30 -23.10
CA PRO A 97 -11.87 -28.73 -21.72
C PRO A 97 -11.11 -30.05 -21.50
N PHE A 98 -10.38 -30.13 -20.41
CA PHE A 98 -9.65 -31.31 -19.96
C PHE A 98 -9.68 -31.40 -18.44
N GLU A 99 -9.39 -32.57 -17.89
CA GLU A 99 -9.34 -32.78 -16.45
C GLU A 99 -7.90 -33.04 -16.00
N ILE A 100 -7.50 -32.41 -14.90
CA ILE A 100 -6.21 -32.59 -14.26
C ILE A 100 -6.44 -33.38 -12.98
N ASN A 101 -5.73 -34.50 -12.84
CA ASN A 101 -5.64 -35.21 -11.57
C ASN A 101 -4.25 -34.98 -10.98
N VAL A 102 -4.21 -34.49 -9.75
CA VAL A 102 -2.98 -34.19 -9.02
C VAL A 102 -2.93 -35.01 -7.74
N GLU A 103 -1.90 -35.83 -7.59
CA GLU A 103 -1.56 -36.52 -6.34
C GLU A 103 -0.31 -35.86 -5.73
N LEU A 104 -0.38 -35.50 -4.45
CA LEU A 104 0.69 -34.81 -3.73
C LEU A 104 1.24 -35.66 -2.58
N LYS A 105 2.55 -35.87 -2.57
CA LYS A 105 3.29 -36.53 -1.50
C LYS A 105 4.40 -35.62 -0.97
N GLY A 106 4.59 -35.61 0.35
CA GLY A 106 5.65 -34.87 1.02
C GLY A 106 6.73 -35.82 1.53
N VAL A 107 8.01 -35.44 1.35
CA VAL A 107 9.16 -36.18 1.86
C VAL A 107 9.72 -35.46 3.09
N MET A 108 9.73 -36.16 4.22
CA MET A 108 10.31 -35.66 5.48
C MET A 108 11.84 -35.76 5.46
N GLN A 109 12.49 -35.16 6.47
CA GLN A 109 13.95 -35.20 6.65
C GLN A 109 14.48 -36.64 6.78
N ASP A 110 13.67 -37.56 7.31
CA ASP A 110 14.00 -38.99 7.45
C ASP A 110 13.82 -39.79 6.15
N ALA A 111 13.63 -39.11 5.01
CA ALA A 111 13.30 -39.67 3.70
C ALA A 111 11.97 -40.47 3.67
N SER A 112 11.16 -40.41 4.72
CA SER A 112 9.82 -41.01 4.74
C SER A 112 8.86 -40.20 3.87
N VAL A 113 8.05 -40.92 3.08
CA VAL A 113 7.09 -40.33 2.15
C VAL A 113 5.71 -40.36 2.81
N MET A 114 5.14 -39.17 3.05
CA MET A 114 3.80 -38.99 3.59
C MET A 114 2.85 -38.54 2.49
N HIS A 115 1.69 -39.21 2.41
CA HIS A 115 0.61 -38.79 1.53
C HIS A 115 -0.14 -37.62 2.17
N ILE A 116 -0.11 -36.45 1.51
CA ILE A 116 -0.71 -35.22 2.06
C ILE A 116 -2.22 -35.19 1.80
N ASN A 117 -2.70 -35.75 0.69
CA ASN A 117 -4.12 -35.84 0.37
C ASN A 117 -4.43 -36.89 -0.71
N ASN A 118 -5.72 -37.21 -0.87
CA ASN A 118 -6.26 -37.97 -2.00
C ASN A 118 -6.11 -37.18 -3.33
N ILE A 119 -6.30 -37.89 -4.45
CA ILE A 119 -6.23 -37.32 -5.80
C ILE A 119 -7.23 -36.16 -5.93
N HIS A 120 -6.73 -34.97 -6.23
CA HIS A 120 -7.55 -33.80 -6.54
C HIS A 120 -7.85 -33.78 -8.03
N GLN A 121 -9.13 -33.79 -8.38
CA GLN A 121 -9.61 -33.74 -9.76
C GLN A 121 -10.22 -32.37 -10.05
N LYS A 122 -9.70 -31.68 -11.07
CA LYS A 122 -10.21 -30.38 -11.51
C LYS A 122 -10.38 -30.35 -13.01
N SER A 123 -11.52 -29.84 -13.46
CA SER A 123 -11.75 -29.52 -14.87
C SER A 123 -11.16 -28.15 -15.18
N ARG A 124 -10.38 -28.06 -16.26
CA ARG A 124 -9.74 -26.85 -16.76
C ARG A 124 -10.00 -26.71 -18.26
N THR A 125 -10.00 -25.48 -18.74
CA THR A 125 -10.12 -25.18 -20.17
C THR A 125 -8.77 -24.74 -20.71
N LEU A 126 -8.22 -25.51 -21.65
CA LEU A 126 -7.00 -25.17 -22.35
C LEU A 126 -7.34 -24.19 -23.46
N HIS A 127 -6.76 -23.00 -23.42
CA HIS A 127 -6.84 -22.01 -24.49
C HIS A 127 -5.47 -21.88 -25.14
N CYS A 128 -5.40 -22.12 -26.44
CA CYS A 128 -4.16 -22.15 -27.21
C CYS A 128 -4.28 -21.33 -28.49
N GLY A 129 -3.41 -20.34 -28.63
CA GLY A 129 -3.04 -19.74 -29.92
C GLY A 129 -1.69 -20.29 -30.38
N ALA A 130 -0.68 -19.42 -30.53
CA ALA A 130 0.71 -19.85 -30.83
C ALA A 130 1.45 -20.48 -29.62
N LYS A 131 1.09 -20.06 -28.40
CA LYS A 131 1.45 -20.67 -27.13
C LYS A 131 0.17 -20.82 -26.32
N CYS A 132 0.05 -21.90 -25.55
CA CYS A 132 -1.11 -22.07 -24.67
C CYS A 132 -0.94 -21.26 -23.39
N ASP A 133 -2.07 -20.86 -22.81
CA ASP A 133 -2.09 -20.15 -21.54
C ASP A 133 -1.45 -21.01 -20.43
N GLU A 134 -0.65 -20.37 -19.57
CA GLU A 134 0.00 -21.03 -18.44
C GLU A 134 -1.04 -21.50 -17.42
N ILE A 135 -0.98 -22.79 -17.07
CA ILE A 135 -1.91 -23.42 -16.14
C ILE A 135 -1.18 -23.68 -14.83
N ILE A 136 -1.72 -23.16 -13.72
CA ILE A 136 -1.24 -23.48 -12.38
C ILE A 136 -1.80 -24.86 -12.01
N VAL A 137 -0.91 -25.84 -11.86
CA VAL A 137 -1.25 -27.23 -11.49
C VAL A 137 -1.39 -27.35 -9.98
N LEU A 138 -0.46 -26.73 -9.24
CA LEU A 138 -0.40 -26.80 -7.79
C LEU A 138 0.16 -25.48 -7.24
N HIS A 139 -0.41 -25.01 -6.14
CA HIS A 139 0.09 -23.93 -5.33
C HIS A 139 0.10 -24.35 -3.86
N LEU A 140 1.26 -24.27 -3.22
CA LEU A 140 1.43 -24.49 -1.79
C LEU A 140 1.87 -23.20 -1.13
N GLY A 141 1.00 -22.66 -0.26
CA GLY A 141 1.29 -21.44 0.50
C GLY A 141 2.26 -21.64 1.68
N TYR A 142 2.47 -22.88 2.13
CA TYR A 142 3.35 -23.22 3.25
C TYR A 142 4.11 -24.51 2.97
N LEU A 143 5.40 -24.54 3.32
CA LEU A 143 6.31 -25.64 3.06
C LEU A 143 6.61 -26.40 4.35
N ASN A 144 5.97 -27.56 4.54
CA ASN A 144 6.15 -28.43 5.70
C ASN A 144 7.20 -29.53 5.48
N TYR A 145 7.54 -29.79 4.22
CA TYR A 145 8.38 -30.90 3.81
C TYR A 145 9.61 -30.39 3.06
N THR A 146 10.70 -31.17 3.13
CA THR A 146 11.96 -30.83 2.46
C THR A 146 11.89 -31.01 0.95
N GLN A 147 11.00 -31.89 0.50
CA GLN A 147 10.81 -32.17 -0.91
C GLN A 147 9.36 -32.62 -1.13
N TYR A 148 8.81 -32.28 -2.29
CA TYR A 148 7.48 -32.69 -2.71
C TYR A 148 7.57 -33.53 -3.97
N GLN A 149 6.79 -34.62 -3.99
CA GLN A 149 6.60 -35.46 -5.16
C GLN A 149 5.16 -35.27 -5.63
N VAL A 150 5.00 -34.89 -6.89
CA VAL A 150 3.70 -34.61 -7.50
C VAL A 150 3.51 -35.53 -8.69
N MET A 151 2.42 -36.29 -8.67
CA MET A 151 1.99 -37.07 -9.83
C MET A 151 0.85 -36.34 -10.52
N VAL A 152 1.06 -35.96 -11.78
CA VAL A 152 0.07 -35.25 -12.60
C VAL A 152 -0.38 -36.17 -13.73
N SER A 153 -1.69 -36.32 -13.91
CA SER A 153 -2.26 -36.97 -15.09
C SER A 153 -3.34 -36.10 -15.72
N PHE A 154 -3.40 -36.12 -17.05
CA PHE A 154 -4.38 -35.36 -17.80
C PHE A 154 -5.39 -36.31 -18.45
N LYS A 155 -6.68 -35.99 -18.37
CA LYS A 155 -7.74 -36.71 -19.08
C LYS A 155 -8.42 -35.79 -20.07
N GLY A 156 -8.79 -36.32 -21.25
CA GLY A 156 -9.47 -35.56 -22.30
C GLY A 156 -8.56 -34.86 -23.32
N LEU A 157 -7.22 -34.99 -23.21
CA LEU A 157 -6.27 -34.52 -24.23
C LEU A 157 -5.98 -35.54 -25.35
N GLU A 158 -6.54 -36.75 -25.27
CA GLU A 158 -6.27 -37.85 -26.22
C GLU A 158 -6.79 -37.57 -27.64
N ASN A 159 -7.90 -36.83 -27.74
CA ASN A 159 -8.57 -36.55 -29.01
C ASN A 159 -7.97 -35.36 -29.79
N ILE A 160 -6.94 -34.70 -29.26
CA ILE A 160 -6.33 -33.54 -29.92
C ILE A 160 -5.41 -34.00 -31.05
N THR A 161 -5.70 -33.55 -32.27
CA THR A 161 -4.97 -33.91 -33.50
C THR A 161 -3.53 -33.38 -33.51
N TYR A 162 -3.25 -32.32 -32.75
CA TYR A 162 -1.94 -31.67 -32.67
C TYR A 162 -1.00 -32.36 -31.68
N GLU A 163 0.30 -32.36 -31.98
CA GLU A 163 1.35 -32.72 -31.03
C GLU A 163 1.61 -31.55 -30.08
N ILE A 164 1.40 -31.80 -28.79
CA ILE A 164 1.56 -30.81 -27.71
C ILE A 164 2.74 -31.26 -26.86
N LYS A 165 3.76 -30.40 -26.75
CA LYS A 165 4.88 -30.56 -25.82
C LYS A 165 4.54 -29.92 -24.49
N ILE A 166 4.65 -30.70 -23.43
CA ILE A 166 4.31 -30.26 -22.07
C ILE A 166 5.60 -29.88 -21.34
N LYS A 167 5.64 -28.64 -20.83
CA LYS A 167 6.73 -28.14 -19.98
C LYS A 167 6.19 -27.84 -18.59
N PHE A 168 6.86 -28.37 -17.58
CA PHE A 168 6.57 -28.08 -16.19
C PHE A 168 7.59 -27.09 -15.64
N VAL A 169 7.12 -26.05 -14.96
CA VAL A 169 7.99 -25.05 -14.34
C VAL A 169 7.67 -24.99 -12.86
N TRP A 170 8.67 -25.31 -12.04
CA TRP A 170 8.64 -25.05 -10.60
C TRP A 170 9.00 -23.59 -10.37
N LYS A 171 8.15 -22.87 -9.65
CA LYS A 171 8.42 -21.50 -9.20
C LYS A 171 8.46 -21.51 -7.68
N THR A 172 9.44 -20.84 -7.08
CA THR A 172 9.58 -20.67 -5.63
C THR A 172 10.09 -19.28 -5.32
N TYR A 173 9.92 -18.80 -4.08
CA TYR A 173 10.67 -17.60 -3.69
C TYR A 173 12.16 -17.93 -3.57
N ASN A 174 12.98 -16.99 -4.04
CA ASN A 174 14.41 -17.09 -3.90
C ASN A 174 14.81 -16.91 -2.42
N PRO A 175 15.56 -17.87 -1.82
CA PRO A 175 15.95 -17.77 -0.42
C PRO A 175 16.81 -16.54 -0.11
N THR A 176 17.63 -16.09 -1.07
CA THR A 176 18.42 -14.86 -0.91
C THR A 176 17.54 -13.61 -0.86
N PHE A 177 16.44 -13.60 -1.63
CA PHE A 177 15.46 -12.52 -1.57
C PHE A 177 14.73 -12.51 -0.22
N SER A 178 14.27 -13.67 0.26
CA SER A 178 13.63 -13.79 1.58
C SER A 178 14.53 -13.28 2.73
N GLN A 179 15.84 -13.49 2.65
CA GLN A 179 16.78 -12.97 3.65
C GLN A 179 16.87 -11.44 3.60
N VAL A 180 16.98 -10.86 2.40
CA VAL A 180 16.95 -9.40 2.22
C VAL A 180 15.61 -8.83 2.67
N GLU A 181 14.51 -9.58 2.46
CA GLU A 181 13.17 -9.22 2.89
C GLU A 181 13.03 -9.04 4.39
N ILE A 182 13.51 -9.99 5.16
CA ILE A 182 13.54 -9.91 6.62
C ILE A 182 14.28 -8.63 7.05
N TRP A 183 15.44 -8.36 6.46
CA TRP A 183 16.26 -7.20 6.83
C TRP A 183 15.59 -5.86 6.52
N PHE A 184 15.03 -5.68 5.31
CA PHE A 184 14.42 -4.38 5.00
C PHE A 184 13.13 -4.15 5.82
N ARG A 185 12.31 -5.19 6.05
CA ARG A 185 11.11 -5.07 6.91
C ARG A 185 11.53 -4.69 8.33
N PHE A 186 12.56 -5.35 8.86
CA PHE A 186 13.11 -5.02 10.17
C PHE A 186 13.62 -3.56 10.26
N VAL A 187 14.35 -3.08 9.25
CA VAL A 187 14.80 -1.68 9.21
C VAL A 187 13.62 -0.71 9.23
N PHE A 188 12.56 -0.98 8.45
CA PHE A 188 11.37 -0.14 8.48
C PHE A 188 10.64 -0.20 9.83
N VAL A 189 10.53 -1.36 10.47
CA VAL A 189 9.96 -1.48 11.83
C VAL A 189 10.75 -0.65 12.86
N VAL A 190 12.09 -0.69 12.80
CA VAL A 190 12.92 0.11 13.72
C VAL A 190 12.73 1.61 13.44
N LEU A 191 12.73 2.01 12.16
CA LEU A 191 12.53 3.42 11.78
C LEU A 191 11.13 3.92 12.17
N THR A 192 10.06 3.15 11.95
CA THR A 192 8.70 3.53 12.35
C THR A 192 8.59 3.63 13.86
N PHE A 193 9.21 2.71 14.60
CA PHE A 193 9.22 2.76 16.06
C PHE A 193 9.90 4.02 16.56
N MET A 194 11.08 4.37 16.01
CA MET A 194 11.80 5.59 16.36
C MET A 194 10.97 6.85 16.05
N VAL A 195 10.34 6.93 14.88
CA VAL A 195 9.46 8.05 14.51
C VAL A 195 8.24 8.14 15.42
N THR A 196 7.63 7.01 15.76
CA THR A 196 6.48 6.94 16.67
C THR A 196 6.84 7.43 18.07
N CYS A 197 7.98 6.98 18.61
CA CYS A 197 8.48 7.43 19.90
C CYS A 197 8.82 8.93 19.89
N MET A 198 9.48 9.43 18.83
CA MET A 198 9.78 10.86 18.70
C MET A 198 8.49 11.70 18.63
N PHE A 199 7.49 11.25 17.88
CA PHE A 199 6.21 11.93 17.74
C PHE A 199 5.43 11.95 19.06
N ALA A 200 5.32 10.80 19.73
CA ALA A 200 4.66 10.68 21.03
C ALA A 200 5.38 11.50 22.12
N HIS A 201 6.71 11.48 22.16
CA HIS A 201 7.49 12.28 23.08
C HIS A 201 7.28 13.79 22.85
N SER A 202 7.21 14.21 21.59
CA SER A 202 6.96 15.62 21.23
C SER A 202 5.57 16.08 21.66
N LEU A 203 4.55 15.21 21.57
CA LEU A 203 3.18 15.52 21.95
C LEU A 203 2.90 15.40 23.45
N ARG A 204 3.76 14.73 24.23
CA ARG A 204 3.60 14.59 25.69
C ARG A 204 3.43 15.92 26.43
N LYS A 205 3.97 17.01 25.85
CA LYS A 205 3.90 18.37 26.41
C LYS A 205 2.50 19.00 26.30
N PHE A 206 1.63 18.48 25.45
CA PHE A 206 0.30 19.03 25.17
C PHE A 206 -0.80 18.06 25.60
N SER A 207 -1.88 18.57 26.17
CA SER A 207 -3.05 17.76 26.54
C SER A 207 -3.75 17.22 25.28
N MET A 208 -4.28 15.99 25.36
CA MET A 208 -5.02 15.33 24.26
C MET A 208 -6.21 16.16 23.74
N ARG A 209 -6.74 17.08 24.55
CA ARG A 209 -7.86 17.96 24.17
C ARG A 209 -7.44 18.95 23.09
N ASP A 210 -6.25 19.51 23.23
CA ASP A 210 -5.69 20.60 22.41
C ASP A 210 -5.06 20.11 21.10
N TRP A 211 -5.04 18.79 20.88
CA TRP A 211 -4.48 18.20 19.68
C TRP A 211 -5.38 18.44 18.46
N GLY A 212 -4.76 18.83 17.35
CA GLY A 212 -5.43 18.91 16.05
C GLY A 212 -5.95 17.55 15.59
N ILE A 213 -6.94 17.56 14.69
CA ILE A 213 -7.49 16.31 14.14
C ILE A 213 -6.40 15.49 13.43
N GLU A 214 -5.49 16.18 12.72
CA GLU A 214 -4.36 15.58 12.03
C GLU A 214 -3.42 14.89 13.02
N GLN A 215 -3.09 15.54 14.14
CA GLN A 215 -2.21 14.98 15.18
C GLN A 215 -2.83 13.77 15.88
N LYS A 216 -4.14 13.84 16.19
CA LYS A 216 -4.89 12.70 16.77
C LYS A 216 -4.85 11.48 15.85
N TRP A 217 -5.09 11.67 14.55
CA TRP A 217 -5.02 10.56 13.59
C TRP A 217 -3.60 10.06 13.36
N MET A 218 -2.59 10.95 13.30
CA MET A 218 -1.19 10.51 13.22
C MET A 218 -0.77 9.65 14.42
N SER A 219 -1.28 9.95 15.61
CA SER A 219 -1.03 9.13 16.81
C SER A 219 -1.63 7.72 16.71
N ILE A 220 -2.67 7.52 15.90
CA ILE A 220 -3.30 6.21 15.65
C ILE A 220 -2.62 5.50 14.47
N LEU A 221 -2.29 6.27 13.42
CA LEU A 221 -1.77 5.74 12.16
C LEU A 221 -0.32 5.28 12.25
N LEU A 222 0.50 5.91 13.10
CA LEU A 222 1.91 5.51 13.31
C LEU A 222 2.06 4.13 13.97
N PRO A 223 1.36 3.80 15.07
CA PRO A 223 1.32 2.42 15.59
C PRO A 223 0.78 1.41 14.58
N LEU A 224 -0.18 1.82 13.74
CA LEU A 224 -0.76 0.92 12.74
C LEU A 224 0.20 0.69 11.55
N LEU A 225 1.03 1.68 11.21
CA LEU A 225 2.13 1.52 10.25
C LEU A 225 3.21 0.56 10.77
N LEU A 226 3.47 0.53 12.08
CA LEU A 226 4.35 -0.48 12.69
C LEU A 226 3.82 -1.89 12.42
N LEU A 227 2.51 -2.11 12.56
CA LEU A 227 1.87 -3.39 12.25
C LEU A 227 1.86 -3.71 10.75
N TYR A 228 1.74 -2.69 9.88
CA TYR A 228 1.86 -2.84 8.43
C TYR A 228 3.24 -3.34 7.98
N ASN A 229 4.31 -2.91 8.66
CA ASN A 229 5.67 -3.39 8.37
C ASN A 229 5.95 -4.80 8.90
N ASP A 230 4.93 -5.48 9.45
CA ASP A 230 4.95 -6.85 9.93
C ASP A 230 6.16 -7.20 10.82
N PRO A 231 6.13 -6.82 12.11
CA PRO A 231 7.18 -7.22 13.04
C PRO A 231 7.21 -8.73 13.30
N PHE A 232 6.16 -9.45 12.91
CA PHE A 232 6.02 -10.89 13.08
C PHE A 232 6.47 -11.67 11.84
N PHE A 233 6.95 -11.00 10.79
CA PHE A 233 7.41 -11.68 9.58
C PHE A 233 8.44 -12.80 9.84
N PRO A 234 9.47 -12.62 10.71
CA PRO A 234 10.39 -13.71 11.04
C PRO A 234 9.72 -14.93 11.68
N LEU A 235 8.59 -14.75 12.36
CA LEU A 235 7.82 -15.84 12.98
C LEU A 235 7.26 -16.80 11.92
N SER A 236 6.98 -16.30 10.70
CA SER A 236 6.49 -17.14 9.61
C SER A 236 7.47 -18.25 9.20
N PHE A 237 8.78 -18.03 9.39
CA PHE A 237 9.82 -19.03 9.12
C PHE A 237 10.05 -20.01 10.28
N LEU A 238 9.61 -19.64 11.49
CA LEU A 238 9.74 -20.47 12.70
C LEU A 238 8.52 -21.36 12.90
N VAL A 239 7.34 -20.87 12.54
CA VAL A 239 6.07 -21.55 12.72
C VAL A 239 5.44 -21.79 11.35
N ASN A 240 5.46 -23.05 10.92
CA ASN A 240 4.80 -23.49 9.69
C ASN A 240 3.27 -23.55 9.90
N SER A 241 2.63 -22.38 9.92
CA SER A 241 1.19 -22.23 10.13
C SER A 241 0.63 -21.16 9.21
N TRP A 242 -0.68 -21.26 8.95
CA TRP A 242 -1.44 -20.27 8.20
C TRP A 242 -1.62 -18.94 8.95
N PHE A 243 -1.44 -18.97 10.27
CA PHE A 243 -1.77 -17.86 11.15
C PHE A 243 -0.94 -16.58 10.86
N PRO A 244 0.41 -16.61 10.78
CA PRO A 244 1.19 -15.41 10.48
C PRO A 244 0.80 -14.74 9.15
N GLY A 245 0.56 -15.50 8.09
CA GLY A 245 0.15 -14.95 6.78
C GLY A 245 -1.23 -14.27 6.81
N THR A 246 -2.20 -14.86 7.53
CA THR A 246 -3.52 -14.21 7.67
C THR A 246 -3.49 -12.97 8.54
N LEU A 247 -2.64 -12.96 9.58
CA LEU A 247 -2.45 -11.83 10.47
C LEU A 247 -1.78 -10.65 9.73
N ASP A 248 -0.80 -10.91 8.87
CA ASP A 248 -0.21 -9.91 7.98
C ASP A 248 -1.28 -9.28 7.06
N THR A 249 -2.05 -10.12 6.37
CA THR A 249 -3.15 -9.67 5.49
C THR A 249 -4.17 -8.80 6.25
N PHE A 250 -4.50 -9.18 7.48
CA PHE A 250 -5.42 -8.42 8.34
C PHE A 250 -4.85 -7.05 8.73
N PHE A 251 -3.59 -6.98 9.17
CA PHE A 251 -2.94 -5.72 9.53
C PHE A 251 -2.73 -4.81 8.34
N GLN A 252 -2.38 -5.34 7.17
CA GLN A 252 -2.29 -4.58 5.93
C GLN A 252 -3.63 -3.96 5.55
N ALA A 253 -4.71 -4.74 5.56
CA ALA A 253 -6.05 -4.25 5.28
C ALA A 253 -6.49 -3.19 6.30
N LEU A 254 -6.22 -3.39 7.59
CA LEU A 254 -6.54 -2.45 8.65
C LEU A 254 -5.80 -1.11 8.46
N PHE A 255 -4.50 -1.15 8.17
CA PHE A 255 -3.69 0.02 7.92
C PHE A 255 -4.18 0.82 6.71
N LEU A 256 -4.37 0.17 5.55
CA LEU A 256 -4.83 0.84 4.34
C LEU A 256 -6.20 1.47 4.54
N CYS A 257 -7.13 0.78 5.21
CA CYS A 257 -8.44 1.36 5.52
C CYS A 257 -8.33 2.56 6.48
N ALA A 258 -7.50 2.48 7.52
CA ALA A 258 -7.27 3.61 8.41
C ALA A 258 -6.63 4.82 7.70
N LEU A 259 -5.74 4.58 6.72
CA LEU A 259 -5.17 5.63 5.87
C LEU A 259 -6.25 6.30 5.00
N LEU A 260 -7.13 5.50 4.39
CA LEU A 260 -8.27 6.02 3.61
C LEU A 260 -9.24 6.83 4.48
N LEU A 261 -9.47 6.40 5.71
CA LEU A 261 -10.28 7.13 6.69
C LEU A 261 -9.60 8.44 7.11
N PHE A 262 -8.29 8.41 7.33
CA PHE A 262 -7.50 9.60 7.64
C PHE A 262 -7.69 10.68 6.57
N TRP A 263 -7.59 10.33 5.28
CA TRP A 263 -7.81 11.29 4.20
C TRP A 263 -9.21 11.94 4.27
N LEU A 264 -10.27 11.14 4.42
CA LEU A 264 -11.63 11.68 4.56
C LEU A 264 -11.79 12.57 5.80
N CYS A 265 -11.16 12.19 6.91
CA CYS A 265 -11.22 12.93 8.17
C CYS A 265 -10.48 14.27 8.09
N VAL A 266 -9.33 14.34 7.42
CA VAL A 266 -8.58 15.59 7.28
C VAL A 266 -9.26 16.53 6.29
N TYR A 267 -9.66 16.06 5.10
CA TYR A 267 -10.34 16.93 4.11
C TYR A 267 -11.64 17.52 4.65
N HIS A 268 -12.45 16.72 5.35
CA HIS A 268 -13.66 17.23 5.99
C HIS A 268 -13.34 18.03 7.27
N GLY A 269 -12.25 17.71 7.97
CA GLY A 269 -11.80 18.39 9.17
C GLY A 269 -11.30 19.82 8.92
N ILE A 270 -10.68 20.07 7.77
CA ILE A 270 -10.26 21.41 7.32
C ILE A 270 -11.47 22.32 7.05
N ARG A 271 -12.60 21.73 6.64
CA ARG A 271 -13.80 22.45 6.22
C ARG A 271 -14.64 23.02 7.37
N VAL A 272 -14.78 22.30 8.49
CA VAL A 272 -15.72 22.63 9.56
C VAL A 272 -14.98 23.13 10.80
N GLN A 273 -14.76 24.45 10.90
CA GLN A 273 -14.28 25.14 12.12
C GLN A 273 -15.47 25.53 13.02
N GLY A 274 -16.10 24.54 13.67
CA GLY A 274 -17.19 24.75 14.64
C GLY A 274 -17.47 23.51 15.48
N GLU A 275 -18.30 23.64 16.52
CA GLU A 275 -18.62 22.55 17.47
C GLU A 275 -19.19 21.31 16.75
N ARG A 276 -18.46 20.20 16.88
CA ARG A 276 -18.78 18.95 16.17
C ARG A 276 -19.57 18.01 17.06
N LYS A 277 -20.73 17.55 16.60
CA LYS A 277 -21.29 16.30 17.11
C LYS A 277 -20.42 15.16 16.59
N CYS A 278 -19.59 14.59 17.46
CA CYS A 278 -18.64 13.51 17.16
C CYS A 278 -19.30 12.38 16.33
N LEU A 279 -20.50 11.96 16.72
CA LEU A 279 -21.22 10.87 16.06
C LEU A 279 -21.56 11.18 14.60
N THR A 280 -22.23 12.30 14.31
CA THR A 280 -22.63 12.67 12.94
C THR A 280 -21.42 12.90 12.03
N PHE A 281 -20.29 13.32 12.59
CA PHE A 281 -19.07 13.58 11.84
C PHE A 281 -18.33 12.32 11.41
N TYR A 282 -18.21 11.31 12.28
CA TYR A 282 -17.41 10.11 12.02
C TYR A 282 -18.24 8.94 11.47
N LEU A 283 -19.51 8.80 11.85
CA LEU A 283 -20.31 7.60 11.58
C LEU A 283 -20.51 7.32 10.08
N PRO A 284 -20.84 8.28 9.20
CA PRO A 284 -20.96 8.01 7.76
C PRO A 284 -19.62 7.58 7.12
N LYS A 285 -18.50 8.15 7.60
CA LYS A 285 -17.15 7.84 7.09
C LYS A 285 -16.70 6.46 7.54
N LEU A 286 -16.97 6.12 8.81
CA LEU A 286 -16.70 4.81 9.37
C LEU A 286 -17.54 3.71 8.72
N ILE A 287 -18.77 3.99 8.31
CA ILE A 287 -19.57 3.01 7.55
C ILE A 287 -18.91 2.72 6.20
N ILE A 288 -18.58 3.75 5.41
CA ILE A 288 -18.01 3.54 4.06
C ILE A 288 -16.68 2.79 4.15
N VAL A 289 -15.76 3.26 5.01
CA VAL A 289 -14.44 2.64 5.14
C VAL A 289 -14.53 1.29 5.86
N GLY A 290 -15.43 1.16 6.84
CA GLY A 290 -15.66 -0.10 7.55
C GLY A 290 -16.17 -1.20 6.62
N LEU A 291 -17.07 -0.87 5.68
CA LEU A 291 -17.53 -1.81 4.64
C LEU A 291 -16.40 -2.21 3.69
N LEU A 292 -15.51 -1.27 3.33
CA LEU A 292 -14.33 -1.54 2.52
C LEU A 292 -13.36 -2.49 3.25
N TRP A 293 -13.14 -2.25 4.55
CA TRP A 293 -12.30 -3.11 5.38
C TRP A 293 -12.88 -4.52 5.51
N LEU A 294 -14.17 -4.63 5.83
CA LEU A 294 -14.85 -5.91 6.00
C LEU A 294 -14.81 -6.74 4.71
N SER A 295 -15.04 -6.10 3.56
CA SER A 295 -14.94 -6.77 2.25
C SER A 295 -13.51 -7.17 1.89
N ALA A 296 -12.49 -6.34 2.19
CA ALA A 296 -11.09 -6.68 1.96
C ALA A 296 -10.63 -7.88 2.81
N VAL A 297 -10.95 -7.87 4.11
CA VAL A 297 -10.57 -8.95 5.03
C VAL A 297 -11.30 -10.25 4.70
N THR A 298 -12.60 -10.18 4.41
CA THR A 298 -13.36 -11.38 4.01
C THR A 298 -12.82 -11.99 2.72
N LEU A 299 -12.47 -11.18 1.71
CA LEU A 299 -11.83 -11.67 0.49
C LEU A 299 -10.46 -12.32 0.76
N GLY A 300 -9.60 -11.69 1.57
CA GLY A 300 -8.27 -12.22 1.88
C GLY A 300 -8.32 -13.52 2.69
N ILE A 301 -9.17 -13.59 3.72
CA ILE A 301 -9.35 -14.81 4.51
C ILE A 301 -9.98 -15.92 3.66
N TRP A 302 -11.01 -15.59 2.87
CA TRP A 302 -11.66 -16.56 1.98
C TRP A 302 -10.66 -17.16 0.99
N GLN A 303 -9.80 -16.34 0.39
CA GLN A 303 -8.74 -16.81 -0.49
C GLN A 303 -7.79 -17.76 0.25
N THR A 304 -7.28 -17.35 1.41
CA THR A 304 -6.31 -18.14 2.18
C THR A 304 -6.88 -19.50 2.61
N VAL A 305 -8.15 -19.52 3.05
CA VAL A 305 -8.81 -20.77 3.48
C VAL A 305 -9.00 -21.74 2.30
N ASN A 306 -9.39 -21.25 1.13
CA ASN A 306 -9.56 -22.12 -0.04
C ASN A 306 -8.22 -22.64 -0.57
N GLU A 307 -7.16 -21.82 -0.55
CA GLU A 307 -5.82 -22.25 -0.93
C GLU A 307 -5.25 -23.31 0.03
N LEU A 308 -5.62 -23.26 1.31
CA LEU A 308 -5.25 -24.27 2.31
C LEU A 308 -6.02 -25.58 2.14
N GLN A 309 -7.30 -25.51 1.83
CA GLN A 309 -8.14 -26.69 1.70
C GLN A 309 -7.88 -27.42 0.38
N ASP A 310 -7.61 -26.68 -0.69
CA ASP A 310 -7.37 -27.20 -2.03
C ASP A 310 -6.15 -26.51 -2.66
N PRO A 311 -4.99 -27.19 -2.73
CA PRO A 311 -3.77 -26.62 -3.29
C PRO A 311 -3.83 -26.50 -4.83
N THR A 312 -4.89 -27.01 -5.48
CA THR A 312 -5.15 -26.84 -6.91
C THR A 312 -6.11 -25.68 -7.20
N TYR A 313 -6.61 -25.00 -6.16
CA TYR A 313 -7.54 -23.87 -6.28
C TYR A 313 -6.89 -22.69 -6.99
N GLN A 314 -7.63 -22.08 -7.94
CA GLN A 314 -7.17 -20.86 -8.61
C GLN A 314 -8.27 -19.81 -8.63
N TYR A 315 -8.04 -18.69 -7.94
CA TYR A 315 -8.99 -17.58 -7.83
C TYR A 315 -9.42 -16.97 -9.18
N LYS A 316 -8.61 -17.13 -10.24
CA LYS A 316 -8.89 -16.66 -11.61
C LYS A 316 -9.90 -17.52 -12.37
N VAL A 317 -10.18 -18.75 -11.93
CA VAL A 317 -11.00 -19.72 -12.70
C VAL A 317 -12.17 -20.23 -11.85
N ASP A 318 -11.94 -20.44 -10.55
CA ASP A 318 -12.94 -20.96 -9.60
C ASP A 318 -13.79 -19.82 -9.00
N ILE A 319 -14.50 -19.15 -9.91
CA ILE A 319 -14.91 -17.73 -9.82
C ILE A 319 -16.27 -17.48 -9.16
N VAL A 320 -17.17 -18.47 -9.13
CA VAL A 320 -18.63 -18.20 -9.02
C VAL A 320 -19.02 -17.36 -7.80
N ASN A 321 -18.58 -17.74 -6.59
CA ASN A 321 -18.89 -16.98 -5.36
C ASN A 321 -17.91 -15.82 -5.11
N PHE A 322 -16.68 -15.95 -5.61
CA PHE A 322 -15.64 -14.95 -5.44
C PHE A 322 -15.91 -13.66 -6.24
N GLN A 323 -16.54 -13.77 -7.41
CA GLN A 323 -16.88 -12.60 -8.24
C GLN A 323 -17.89 -11.68 -7.57
N GLY A 324 -18.91 -12.20 -6.89
CA GLY A 324 -19.92 -11.36 -6.23
C GLY A 324 -19.28 -10.44 -5.19
N MET A 325 -18.40 -11.00 -4.34
CA MET A 325 -17.65 -10.23 -3.35
C MET A 325 -16.65 -9.26 -3.99
N LYS A 326 -16.00 -9.63 -5.09
CA LYS A 326 -15.09 -8.75 -5.84
C LYS A 326 -15.83 -7.57 -6.46
N VAL A 327 -16.98 -7.80 -7.08
CA VAL A 327 -17.83 -6.75 -7.66
C VAL A 327 -18.34 -5.83 -6.55
N PHE A 328 -18.79 -6.39 -5.42
CA PHE A 328 -19.18 -5.60 -4.25
C PHE A 328 -18.02 -4.70 -3.76
N PHE A 329 -16.82 -5.25 -3.61
CA PHE A 329 -15.64 -4.48 -3.23
C PHE A 329 -15.35 -3.33 -4.22
N LEU A 330 -15.40 -3.59 -5.53
CA LEU A 330 -15.20 -2.57 -6.56
C LEU A 330 -16.26 -1.46 -6.52
N ILE A 331 -17.53 -1.80 -6.26
CA ILE A 331 -18.61 -0.81 -6.11
C ILE A 331 -18.34 0.09 -4.91
N VAL A 332 -17.96 -0.48 -3.75
CA VAL A 332 -17.66 0.30 -2.54
C VAL A 332 -16.44 1.21 -2.77
N VAL A 333 -15.40 0.73 -3.46
CA VAL A 333 -14.23 1.53 -3.83
C VAL A 333 -14.61 2.68 -4.76
N ALA A 334 -15.47 2.44 -5.76
CA ALA A 334 -15.94 3.49 -6.65
C ALA A 334 -16.72 4.59 -5.89
N LEU A 335 -17.62 4.20 -4.98
CA LEU A 335 -18.34 5.14 -4.10
C LEU A 335 -17.39 5.93 -3.21
N TYR A 336 -16.34 5.30 -2.68
CA TYR A 336 -15.31 5.97 -1.89
C TYR A 336 -14.57 7.04 -2.72
N ILE A 337 -14.12 6.70 -3.93
CA ILE A 337 -13.40 7.62 -4.82
C ILE A 337 -14.28 8.83 -5.17
N LEU A 338 -15.55 8.59 -5.53
CA LEU A 338 -16.51 9.66 -5.80
C LEU A 338 -16.70 10.58 -4.59
N TYR A 339 -16.80 10.02 -3.38
CA TYR A 339 -16.91 10.80 -2.15
C TYR A 339 -15.64 11.60 -1.83
N LEU A 340 -14.46 11.02 -2.06
CA LEU A 340 -13.18 11.71 -1.90
C LEU A 340 -13.05 12.89 -2.87
N ILE A 341 -13.35 12.68 -4.17
CA ILE A 341 -13.33 13.74 -5.18
C ILE A 341 -14.30 14.86 -4.81
N PHE A 342 -15.52 14.51 -4.38
CA PHE A 342 -16.49 15.50 -3.90
C PHE A 342 -15.95 16.35 -2.75
N LEU A 343 -15.29 15.72 -1.76
CA LEU A 343 -14.69 16.44 -0.64
C LEU A 343 -13.53 17.34 -1.09
N VAL A 344 -12.66 16.88 -1.99
CA VAL A 344 -11.52 17.65 -2.49
C VAL A 344 -11.99 18.86 -3.30
N VAL A 345 -12.90 18.67 -4.26
CA VAL A 345 -13.46 19.77 -5.09
C VAL A 345 -14.13 20.81 -4.21
N ARG A 346 -14.93 20.37 -3.23
CA ARG A 346 -15.60 21.26 -2.31
C ARG A 346 -14.61 21.99 -1.39
N ALA A 347 -13.59 21.30 -0.90
CA ALA A 347 -12.52 21.92 -0.11
C ALA A 347 -11.80 23.01 -0.90
N CYS A 348 -11.44 22.76 -2.16
CA CYS A 348 -10.82 23.76 -3.04
C CYS A 348 -11.75 24.96 -3.32
N SER A 349 -13.06 24.71 -3.52
CA SER A 349 -14.02 25.78 -3.80
C SER A 349 -14.31 26.66 -2.59
N GLU A 350 -14.46 26.08 -1.40
CA GLU A 350 -14.77 26.84 -0.17
C GLU A 350 -13.51 27.56 0.36
N LEU A 351 -12.31 27.03 0.13
CA LEU A 351 -11.04 27.66 0.57
C LEU A 351 -10.63 28.91 -0.22
N LYS A 352 -11.18 29.13 -1.42
CA LYS A 352 -10.94 30.38 -2.16
C LYS A 352 -11.35 31.63 -1.33
N ASN A 353 -12.18 31.42 -0.30
CA ASN A 353 -12.70 32.47 0.56
C ASN A 353 -11.97 32.59 1.92
N MET A 354 -10.93 31.80 2.23
CA MET A 354 -10.20 31.85 3.51
C MET A 354 -8.67 31.61 3.39
N PRO A 355 -7.80 32.62 3.67
CA PRO A 355 -6.35 32.56 3.40
C PRO A 355 -5.52 31.68 4.36
N TYR A 356 -5.92 31.47 5.62
CA TYR A 356 -5.10 30.76 6.63
C TYR A 356 -5.13 29.22 6.53
N SER A 357 -6.20 28.64 5.98
CA SER A 357 -6.35 27.17 5.81
C SER A 357 -5.64 26.63 4.55
N ASP A 358 -5.16 27.53 3.69
CA ASP A 358 -4.65 27.25 2.35
C ASP A 358 -3.32 26.47 2.36
N LEU A 359 -2.40 26.79 3.29
CA LEU A 359 -1.11 26.10 3.39
C LEU A 359 -1.26 24.62 3.79
N ARG A 360 -2.16 24.32 4.74
CA ARG A 360 -2.45 22.96 5.21
C ARG A 360 -3.03 22.10 4.09
N LEU A 361 -4.00 22.65 3.36
CA LEU A 361 -4.62 21.95 2.26
C LEU A 361 -3.62 21.74 1.12
N ARG A 362 -2.91 22.78 0.66
CA ARG A 362 -1.93 22.69 -0.44
C ARG A 362 -0.83 21.67 -0.17
N PHE A 363 -0.29 21.63 1.05
CA PHE A 363 0.72 20.64 1.41
C PHE A 363 0.18 19.21 1.33
N LEU A 364 -0.97 18.96 1.98
CA LEU A 364 -1.56 17.63 2.03
C LEU A 364 -2.01 17.15 0.65
N THR A 365 -2.67 18.02 -0.13
CA THR A 365 -3.12 17.69 -1.49
C THR A 365 -1.94 17.45 -2.42
N ALA A 366 -0.90 18.28 -2.37
CA ALA A 366 0.30 18.08 -3.19
C ALA A 366 1.00 16.76 -2.84
N LEU A 367 1.23 16.48 -1.55
CA LEU A 367 1.89 15.25 -1.12
C LEU A 367 1.06 14.00 -1.45
N THR A 368 -0.25 14.02 -1.19
CA THR A 368 -1.14 12.89 -1.52
C THR A 368 -1.26 12.69 -3.03
N PHE A 369 -1.30 13.75 -3.82
CA PHE A 369 -1.30 13.65 -5.29
C PHE A 369 0.00 13.02 -5.80
N VAL A 370 1.17 13.43 -5.31
CA VAL A 370 2.46 12.81 -5.67
C VAL A 370 2.47 11.32 -5.34
N VAL A 371 2.01 10.94 -4.14
CA VAL A 371 1.92 9.52 -3.73
C VAL A 371 0.96 8.72 -4.59
N LEU A 372 -0.19 9.30 -4.98
CA LEU A 372 -1.16 8.64 -5.85
C LEU A 372 -0.60 8.45 -7.27
N VAL A 373 0.10 9.45 -7.82
CA VAL A 373 0.74 9.35 -9.14
C VAL A 373 1.80 8.24 -9.12
N ILE A 374 2.69 8.23 -8.12
CA ILE A 374 3.72 7.19 -8.00
C ILE A 374 3.07 5.80 -7.86
N SER A 375 2.03 5.66 -7.02
CA SER A 375 1.28 4.41 -6.89
C SER A 375 0.70 3.93 -8.21
N MET A 376 0.13 4.83 -9.02
CA MET A 376 -0.42 4.49 -10.34
C MET A 376 0.67 4.08 -11.33
N VAL A 377 1.84 4.73 -11.31
CA VAL A 377 2.98 4.31 -12.13
C VAL A 377 3.41 2.89 -11.76
N ILE A 378 3.52 2.58 -10.46
CA ILE A 378 3.91 1.23 -10.02
C ILE A 378 2.85 0.19 -10.45
N LEU A 379 1.55 0.48 -10.31
CA LEU A 379 0.47 -0.42 -10.77
C LEU A 379 0.46 -0.61 -12.29
N TYR A 380 0.79 0.43 -13.06
CA TYR A 380 0.89 0.32 -14.51
C TYR A 380 2.07 -0.58 -14.91
N LEU A 381 3.22 -0.38 -14.28
CA LEU A 381 4.41 -1.22 -14.50
C LEU A 381 4.18 -2.68 -14.11
N ARG A 382 3.29 -2.96 -13.15
CA ARG A 382 2.89 -4.34 -12.80
C ARG A 382 2.12 -5.04 -13.91
N ASN A 383 1.26 -4.32 -14.64
CA ASN A 383 0.42 -4.93 -15.68
C ASN A 383 1.19 -5.20 -16.96
N ASP A 384 2.23 -4.42 -17.26
CA ASP A 384 3.05 -4.64 -18.44
C ASP A 384 4.07 -5.74 -18.15
N SER A 385 3.76 -6.95 -18.62
CA SER A 385 4.46 -8.21 -18.35
C SER A 385 5.98 -8.24 -18.66
N LEU A 386 6.54 -7.17 -19.20
CA LEU A 386 7.93 -7.09 -19.64
C LEU A 386 8.95 -6.82 -18.52
N THR A 387 8.48 -6.40 -17.33
CA THR A 387 9.32 -6.15 -16.13
C THR A 387 8.87 -6.95 -14.90
N LEU A 388 8.33 -8.15 -15.13
CA LEU A 388 8.07 -9.13 -14.07
C LEU A 388 9.39 -9.46 -13.33
N ASP A 389 9.32 -9.58 -12.00
CA ASP A 389 10.37 -10.09 -11.09
C ASP A 389 11.33 -9.09 -10.44
N ILE A 390 11.04 -7.78 -10.43
CA ILE A 390 11.88 -6.84 -9.71
C ILE A 390 11.38 -6.67 -8.26
N PRO A 391 12.18 -7.02 -7.23
CA PRO A 391 11.94 -6.68 -5.82
C PRO A 391 11.52 -5.22 -5.56
N ALA A 392 11.90 -4.35 -6.50
CA ALA A 392 11.57 -2.94 -6.53
C ALA A 392 10.07 -2.65 -6.40
N GLU A 393 9.17 -3.46 -6.98
CA GLU A 393 7.73 -3.16 -6.87
C GLU A 393 7.29 -3.21 -5.39
N PHE A 394 7.52 -4.35 -4.75
CA PHE A 394 7.18 -4.56 -3.35
C PHE A 394 7.85 -3.53 -2.45
N LEU A 395 9.17 -3.36 -2.59
CA LEU A 395 9.93 -2.44 -1.76
C LEU A 395 9.52 -0.98 -1.99
N SER A 396 9.16 -0.61 -3.21
CA SER A 396 8.72 0.75 -3.55
C SER A 396 7.37 1.08 -2.92
N PHE A 397 6.39 0.17 -2.94
CA PHE A 397 5.10 0.42 -2.27
C PHE A 397 5.27 0.58 -0.75
N TYR A 398 6.04 -0.31 -0.12
CA TYR A 398 6.35 -0.21 1.31
C TYR A 398 7.10 1.08 1.64
N GLY A 399 8.15 1.40 0.88
CA GLY A 399 8.94 2.62 1.06
C GLY A 399 8.09 3.88 0.89
N LEU A 400 7.24 3.93 -0.13
CA LEU A 400 6.37 5.06 -0.43
C LEU A 400 5.44 5.39 0.75
N LEU A 401 4.74 4.38 1.28
CA LEU A 401 3.80 4.55 2.40
C LEU A 401 4.52 4.92 3.71
N ASN A 402 5.66 4.29 3.98
CA ASN A 402 6.48 4.60 5.16
C ASN A 402 6.98 6.05 5.12
N PHE A 403 7.66 6.46 4.05
CA PHE A 403 8.17 7.83 3.94
C PHE A 403 7.06 8.87 3.87
N TYR A 404 5.91 8.54 3.26
CA TYR A 404 4.73 9.41 3.29
C TYR A 404 4.29 9.68 4.74
N LEU A 405 4.18 8.66 5.59
CA LEU A 405 3.80 8.89 6.99
C LEU A 405 4.90 9.52 7.83
N TYR A 406 6.17 9.26 7.54
CA TYR A 406 7.28 9.95 8.21
C TYR A 406 7.30 11.45 7.91
N THR A 407 7.06 11.83 6.66
CA THR A 407 6.95 13.25 6.29
C THR A 407 5.74 13.91 6.95
N LEU A 408 4.58 13.24 6.97
CA LEU A 408 3.41 13.74 7.71
C LEU A 408 3.67 13.86 9.22
N ALA A 409 4.30 12.86 9.84
CA ALA A 409 4.63 12.88 11.26
C ALA A 409 5.58 14.04 11.60
N PHE A 410 6.57 14.28 10.74
CA PHE A 410 7.50 15.41 10.88
C PHE A 410 6.78 16.75 10.75
N VAL A 411 5.92 16.93 9.74
CA VAL A 411 5.21 18.19 9.48
C VAL A 411 4.16 18.50 10.54
N TYR A 412 3.45 17.47 11.05
CA TYR A 412 2.41 17.62 12.06
C TYR A 412 2.92 17.58 13.50
N SER A 413 4.20 17.25 13.73
CA SER A 413 4.85 17.41 15.03
C SER A 413 4.81 18.88 15.49
N PRO A 414 4.76 19.15 16.81
CA PRO A 414 4.81 20.51 17.32
C PRO A 414 6.18 21.16 17.06
N SER A 415 6.21 22.48 16.85
CA SER A 415 7.48 23.21 16.68
C SER A 415 8.27 23.27 18.00
N LYS A 416 9.60 23.44 17.95
CA LYS A 416 10.45 23.51 19.16
C LYS A 416 10.09 24.69 20.08
N ASN A 417 9.58 25.78 19.49
CA ASN A 417 9.16 26.99 20.19
C ASN A 417 7.66 27.02 20.49
N ALA A 418 6.92 25.94 20.18
CA ALA A 418 5.47 25.88 20.31
C ALA A 418 4.93 26.28 21.70
N LEU A 419 5.67 25.94 22.77
CA LEU A 419 5.30 26.33 24.14
C LEU A 419 5.55 27.82 24.43
N TYR A 420 6.60 28.39 23.85
CA TYR A 420 6.91 29.81 24.01
C TYR A 420 5.94 30.66 23.18
N ASP A 421 5.65 30.24 21.94
CA ASP A 421 4.68 30.90 21.06
C ASP A 421 3.25 30.82 21.62
N SER A 422 2.87 29.70 22.25
CA SER A 422 1.56 29.61 22.93
C SER A 422 1.51 30.55 24.14
N GLN A 423 2.55 30.57 24.97
CA GLN A 423 2.61 31.45 26.15
C GLN A 423 2.68 32.95 25.80
N LEU A 424 3.34 33.31 24.70
CA LEU A 424 3.37 34.68 24.17
C LEU A 424 2.01 35.12 23.64
N LYS A 425 1.32 34.23 22.91
CA LYS A 425 -0.01 34.49 22.36
C LYS A 425 -1.09 34.56 23.45
N ASP A 426 -0.88 33.87 24.57
CA ASP A 426 -1.75 33.92 25.75
C ASP A 426 -1.62 35.25 26.53
N ASN A 427 -0.56 36.04 26.31
CA ASN A 427 -0.40 37.33 26.99
C ASN A 427 -1.10 38.45 26.20
N PRO A 428 -2.23 39.00 26.70
CA PRO A 428 -3.05 39.96 25.96
C PRO A 428 -2.30 41.26 25.63
N ALA A 429 -1.27 41.62 26.40
CA ALA A 429 -0.43 42.78 26.12
C ALA A 429 0.48 42.58 24.91
N PHE A 430 0.94 41.35 24.66
CA PHE A 430 1.80 41.02 23.51
C PHE A 430 0.99 40.60 22.28
N SER A 431 -0.21 40.02 22.46
CA SER A 431 -1.06 39.66 21.32
C SER A 431 -1.54 40.90 20.55
N MET A 432 -1.84 42.02 21.23
CA MET A 432 -2.24 43.27 20.56
C MET A 432 -1.08 43.99 19.85
N LEU A 433 0.15 43.80 20.33
CA LEU A 433 1.36 44.35 19.70
C LEU A 433 1.79 43.53 18.48
N ASN A 434 1.52 42.22 18.45
CA ASN A 434 1.86 41.37 17.31
C ASN A 434 0.75 41.32 16.24
N ASP A 435 -0.54 41.47 16.63
CA ASP A 435 -1.66 41.59 15.67
C ASP A 435 -1.58 42.87 14.82
N SER A 436 -0.78 43.87 15.24
CA SER A 436 -0.54 45.09 14.46
C SER A 436 0.62 44.99 13.46
N ASP A 437 1.53 44.01 13.63
CA ASP A 437 2.71 43.81 12.76
C ASP A 437 2.60 42.54 11.88
N ASP A 438 1.59 41.69 12.06
CA ASP A 438 1.31 40.55 11.16
C ASP A 438 0.58 40.99 9.85
N GLU A 439 0.91 42.18 9.33
CA GLU A 439 0.64 42.58 7.96
C GLU A 439 1.57 41.80 7.00
N VAL A 440 1.12 40.60 6.62
CA VAL A 440 1.29 40.01 5.28
C VAL A 440 2.75 39.84 4.79
N ILE A 441 3.42 38.74 5.18
CA ILE A 441 4.55 38.13 4.42
C ILE A 441 4.02 37.26 3.24
N TYR A 442 2.85 37.59 2.71
CA TYR A 442 2.28 37.01 1.48
C TYR A 442 1.59 38.11 0.67
N GLY A 443 2.33 39.17 0.35
CA GLY A 443 1.96 40.17 -0.64
C GLY A 443 2.98 40.11 -1.76
N SER A 444 2.64 39.47 -2.88
CA SER A 444 3.33 39.68 -4.13
C SER A 444 2.32 39.68 -5.26
N ASP A 445 2.19 40.86 -5.85
CA ASP A 445 1.71 41.18 -7.20
C ASP A 445 0.20 41.12 -7.44
N TYR A 446 -0.48 42.23 -7.11
CA TYR A 446 -1.50 42.77 -7.98
C TYR A 446 -1.21 44.25 -8.27
N GLU A 447 -1.05 44.46 -9.57
CA GLU A 447 -0.71 45.64 -10.35
C GLU A 447 -1.13 47.02 -9.80
N ASP A 448 -0.20 47.97 -9.97
CA ASP A 448 -0.40 49.41 -9.96
C ASP A 448 -1.65 49.81 -10.79
N MET A 449 -2.62 50.44 -10.12
CA MET A 449 -3.67 51.21 -10.79
C MET A 449 -3.46 52.70 -10.46
N PRO A 450 -3.43 53.60 -11.45
CA PRO A 450 -3.05 55.00 -11.23
C PRO A 450 -4.11 55.73 -10.40
N LEU A 451 -3.67 56.35 -9.31
CA LEU A 451 -4.45 57.24 -8.46
C LEU A 451 -5.08 58.37 -9.29
N GLN A 452 -6.41 58.37 -9.40
CA GLN A 452 -7.18 59.49 -9.91
C GLN A 452 -7.85 60.24 -8.74
N ASN A 453 -7.35 61.45 -8.49
CA ASN A 453 -8.00 62.61 -7.86
C ASN A 453 -9.03 62.39 -6.73
N GLY A 454 -8.60 62.65 -5.50
CA GLY A 454 -9.47 62.99 -4.37
C GLY A 454 -8.78 63.97 -3.43
N ARG A 455 -9.23 65.22 -3.43
CA ARG A 455 -8.72 66.33 -2.60
C ARG A 455 -8.63 65.96 -1.12
N ALA A 456 -7.44 66.04 -0.53
CA ALA A 456 -7.25 66.06 0.91
C ALA A 456 -7.40 67.50 1.45
N ILE A 457 -8.44 67.73 2.25
CA ILE A 457 -8.60 68.93 3.06
C ILE A 457 -7.64 68.80 4.26
N LYS A 458 -6.64 69.70 4.30
CA LYS A 458 -5.70 69.88 5.42
C LYS A 458 -6.46 70.44 6.63
N ALA A 459 -6.59 69.65 7.70
CA ALA A 459 -6.83 70.15 9.04
C ALA A 459 -5.55 69.96 9.86
N THR A 460 -4.80 71.05 10.00
CA THR A 460 -3.54 71.13 10.75
C THR A 460 -3.88 71.51 12.19
N THR A 461 -3.72 70.61 13.15
CA THR A 461 -3.79 70.94 14.57
C THR A 461 -2.39 71.33 15.04
N LYS A 462 -2.18 72.65 15.22
CA LYS A 462 -1.00 73.25 15.84
C LYS A 462 -0.85 72.76 17.28
N TYR A 463 0.33 72.25 17.63
CA TYR A 463 0.90 72.38 18.97
C TYR A 463 1.71 73.68 19.01
N GLN A 464 1.48 74.51 20.01
CA GLN A 464 2.15 75.78 20.24
C GLN A 464 2.99 75.63 21.52
N ASP A 465 4.31 75.50 21.35
CA ASP A 465 5.27 75.75 22.41
C ASP A 465 5.63 77.24 22.35
N GLU A 466 5.34 77.98 23.43
CA GLU A 466 5.81 79.34 23.65
C GLU A 466 7.03 79.28 24.58
N SER A 467 8.18 79.65 24.04
CA SER A 467 9.36 80.09 24.81
C SER A 467 10.13 81.11 23.97
N ASP A 468 10.10 82.37 24.40
CA ASP A 468 11.17 83.37 24.29
C ASP A 468 10.66 84.66 24.98
N SER A 469 11.20 85.02 26.15
CA SER A 469 12.40 85.84 26.37
C SER A 469 12.22 87.32 25.97
N ASP A 470 12.01 88.15 27.00
CA ASP A 470 12.55 89.51 27.20
C ASP A 470 12.72 89.75 28.72
#